data_AF-A0A970H6N5-F1
#
_entry.id   AF-A0A970H6N5-F1
#
_cell.length_a   1.000
_cell.length_b   1.000
_cell.length_c   1.000
_cell.angle_alpha   90.00
_cell.angle_beta   90.00
_cell.angle_gamma   90.00
#
_symmetry.space_group_name_H-M   'P 1'
#
loop_
_entity.id
_entity.type
_entity.pdbx_description
1 polymer ?
#
loop_
_entity_poly.entity_id
_entity_poly.type
_entity_poly.pdbx_seq_one_letter_code
_entity_poly.pdbx_strand_id
1 'polypeptide(L)' 'MVSHLLLMSLYAFQTGLFFALLWKRTPRERLILFSQIFFSLLGGALLLGWLMYPFPAGPPAPFP' A
#
# COMPACT_ATOMS: atom_id res chain seq x y z
N MET A 1 19.38 5.40 0.63
CA MET A 1 18.48 4.23 0.73
C MET A 1 17.13 4.71 1.25
N VAL A 2 16.17 5.01 0.38
CA VAL A 2 14.80 5.32 0.84
C VAL A 2 14.17 4.00 1.25
N SER A 3 13.63 3.92 2.46
CA SER A 3 12.97 2.70 2.94
C SER A 3 11.79 2.35 2.03
N HIS A 4 11.74 1.11 1.53
CA HIS A 4 10.66 0.65 0.65
C HIS A 4 9.28 0.82 1.32
N LEU A 5 9.22 0.61 2.64
CA LEU A 5 8.02 0.88 3.45
C LEU A 5 7.61 2.35 3.44
N LEU A 6 8.58 3.27 3.41
CA LEU A 6 8.30 4.71 3.34
C LEU A 6 7.71 5.09 1.98
N LEU A 7 8.21 4.51 0.89
CA LEU A 7 7.64 4.70 -0.46
C LEU A 7 6.20 4.16 -0.54
N MET A 8 5.95 2.96 -0.03
CA MET A 8 4.62 2.34 0.02
C MET A 8 3.63 3.18 0.84
N SER A 9 4.07 3.67 1.99
CA SER A 9 3.24 4.51 2.87
C SER A 9 2.92 5.86 2.20
N LEU A 10 3.90 6.48 1.55
CA LEU A 10 3.72 7.74 0.84
C LEU A 10 2.78 7.59 -0.36
N TYR A 11 2.90 6.48 -1.10
CA TYR A 11 1.99 6.13 -2.20
C TYR A 11 0.56 5.95 -1.68
N ALA A 12 0.35 5.10 -0.67
CA ALA A 12 -0.96 4.88 -0.08
C ALA A 12 -1.59 6.18 0.46
N PHE A 13 -0.77 7.05 1.04
CA PHE A 13 -1.20 8.37 1.52
C PHE A 13 -1.66 9.28 0.36
N GLN A 14 -0.86 9.42 -0.70
CA GLN A 14 -1.23 10.26 -1.85
C GLN A 14 -2.45 9.72 -2.58
N THR A 15 -2.52 8.42 -2.82
CA THR A 15 -3.67 7.78 -3.48
C THR A 15 -4.94 7.94 -2.66
N GLY A 16 -4.88 7.66 -1.35
CA GLY A 16 -6.01 7.86 -0.45
C GLY A 16 -6.46 9.32 -0.43
N LEU A 17 -5.53 10.27 -0.37
CA LEU A 17 -5.83 11.69 -0.36
C LEU A 17 -6.50 12.13 -1.67
N PHE A 18 -5.96 11.70 -2.81
CA PHE A 18 -6.50 12.02 -4.13
C PHE A 18 -7.95 11.54 -4.27
N PHE A 19 -8.24 10.27 -3.96
CA PHE A 19 -9.59 9.74 -4.06
C PHE A 19 -10.56 10.37 -3.04
N ALA A 20 -10.10 10.62 -1.82
CA ALA A 20 -10.90 11.30 -0.80
C ALA A 20 -11.29 12.73 -1.21
N LEU A 21 -10.34 13.47 -1.79
CA LEU A 21 -10.58 14.81 -2.32
C LEU A 21 -11.52 14.79 -3.53
N LEU A 22 -11.35 13.82 -4.43
CA LEU A 22 -12.11 13.71 -5.67
C LEU A 22 -13.57 13.27 -5.43
N TRP A 23 -13.78 12.27 -4.57
CA TRP A 23 -15.07 11.57 -4.48
C TRP A 23 -16.02 12.13 -3.42
N LYS A 24 -15.49 12.77 -2.37
CA LYS A 24 -16.29 13.24 -1.23
C LYS A 24 -16.11 14.74 -1.01
N ARG A 25 -17.24 15.42 -0.79
CA ARG A 25 -17.29 16.88 -0.55
C ARG A 25 -17.31 17.25 0.93
N THR A 26 -17.85 16.38 1.79
CA THR A 26 -17.87 16.63 3.24
C THR A 26 -16.56 16.18 3.88
N PRO A 27 -16.03 16.92 4.88
CA PRO A 27 -14.75 16.60 5.52
C PRO A 27 -14.81 15.25 6.24
N ARG A 28 -15.97 14.88 6.80
CA ARG A 28 -16.16 13.61 7.51
C ARG A 28 -16.13 12.42 6.57
N GLU A 29 -16.90 12.44 5.47
CA GLU A 29 -16.89 11.34 4.50
C GLU A 29 -15.55 11.22 3.77
N ARG A 30 -14.88 12.34 3.54
CA ARG A 30 -13.53 12.39 2.98
C ARG A 30 -12.54 11.67 3.88
N LEU A 31 -12.58 11.91 5.18
CA LEU A 31 -11.71 11.22 6.14
C LEU A 31 -11.99 9.72 6.19
N ILE A 32 -13.27 9.31 6.15
CA ILE A 32 -13.66 7.90 6.13
C ILE A 32 -13.12 7.21 4.86
N LEU A 33 -13.33 7.80 3.68
CA LEU A 33 -12.85 7.24 2.41
C LEU A 33 -11.33 7.18 2.37
N PHE A 34 -10.66 8.24 2.82
CA PHE A 34 -9.21 8.30 2.93
C PHE A 34 -8.68 7.14 3.78
N SER A 35 -9.21 6.99 5.00
CA SER A 35 -8.79 5.92 5.92
C SER A 35 -9.06 4.54 5.31
N GLN A 36 -10.21 4.33 4.69
CA GLN A 36 -10.54 3.04 4.06
C GLN A 36 -9.52 2.68 2.96
N ILE A 37 -9.20 3.61 2.06
CA ILE A 37 -8.25 3.37 0.97
C ILE A 37 -6.82 3.18 1.52
N PHE A 38 -6.41 4.05 2.44
CA PHE A 38 -5.08 4.02 3.05
C PHE A 38 -4.82 2.70 3.77
N PHE A 39 -5.73 2.29 4.67
CA PHE A 39 -5.58 1.02 5.40
C PHE A 39 -5.71 -0.20 4.50
N SER A 40 -6.53 -0.15 3.43
CA SER A 40 -6.62 -1.25 2.47
C SER A 40 -5.32 -1.42 1.69
N LEU A 41 -4.72 -0.33 1.21
CA LEU A 41 -3.45 -0.37 0.47
C LEU A 41 -2.28 -0.77 1.38
N LEU A 42 -2.17 -0.15 2.55
CA LEU A 42 -1.09 -0.42 3.49
C LEU A 42 -1.21 -1.86 4.04
N GLY A 43 -2.41 -2.25 4.49
CA GLY A 43 -2.69 -3.60 4.97
C GLY A 43 -2.48 -4.64 3.88
N GLY A 44 -2.93 -4.37 2.65
CA GLY A 44 -2.73 -5.25 1.49
C GLY A 44 -1.25 -5.46 1.18
N ALA A 45 -0.44 -4.38 1.17
CA ALA A 45 1.00 -4.48 0.94
C ALA A 45 1.71 -5.27 2.04
N LEU A 46 1.35 -5.06 3.32
CA LEU A 46 1.92 -5.83 4.45
C LEU A 46 1.52 -7.30 4.39
N LEU A 47 0.24 -7.59 4.13
CA LEU A 47 -0.27 -8.97 3.99
C LEU A 47 0.40 -9.69 2.83
N LEU A 48 0.58 -9.02 1.69
CA LEU A 48 1.30 -9.57 0.54
C LEU A 48 2.77 -9.83 0.89
N GLY A 49 3.46 -8.85 1.50
CA GLY A 49 4.84 -9.04 1.94
C GLY A 49 5.00 -10.20 2.94
N TRP A 50 4.06 -10.33 3.88
CA TRP A 50 4.02 -11.45 4.82
C TRP A 50 3.73 -12.78 4.13
N LEU A 51 2.78 -12.80 3.19
CA LEU A 51 2.46 -14.00 2.41
C LEU A 51 3.63 -14.42 1.51
N MET A 52 4.46 -13.47 1.06
CA MET A 52 5.67 -13.76 0.29
C MET A 52 6.85 -14.21 1.16
N TYR A 53 6.86 -13.90 2.45
CA TYR A 53 7.90 -14.36 3.39
C TYR A 53 8.11 -15.89 3.42
N PRO A 54 7.06 -16.75 3.43
CA PRO A 54 7.23 -18.20 3.39
C PRO A 54 7.60 -18.75 2.01
N PHE A 55 7.57 -17.94 0.94
CA PHE A 55 8.03 -18.42 -0.37
C PHE A 55 9.56 -18.35 -0.41
N PRO A 56 10.28 -19.49 -0.42
CA PRO A 56 11.70 -19.47 -0.69
C PRO A 56 11.90 -18.83 -2.06
N ALA A 57 12.85 -17.90 -2.18
CA ALA A 57 13.37 -17.53 -3.48
C ALA A 57 13.72 -18.84 -4.19
N GLY A 58 13.04 -19.12 -5.31
CA GLY A 58 13.17 -20.40 -6.00
C GLY A 58 14.64 -20.76 -6.26
N PRO A 59 14.95 -22.06 -6.47
CA PRO A 59 16.32 -22.52 -6.68
C PRO A 59 17.02 -21.57 -7.67
N PRO A 60 18.29 -21.18 -7.40
CA PRO A 60 19.00 -20.25 -8.27
C PRO A 60 18.85 -20.72 -9.71
N ALA A 61 18.31 -19.86 -10.57
CA ALA A 61 18.19 -20.17 -11.99
C ALA A 61 19.58 -20.65 -12.47
N PRO A 62 19.69 -21.76 -13.22
CA PRO A 62 20.95 -22.17 -13.80
C PRO A 62 21.44 -21.00 -14.65
N PHE A 63 22.50 -20.33 -14.19
CA PHE A 63 23.17 -19.31 -14.98
C PHE A 63 23.71 -20.00 -16.24
N PRO A 64 23.48 -19.46 -17.46
CA PRO A 64 24.25 -19.86 -18.63
C PRO A 64 25.71 -19.45 -18.50
#